data_AF-A0A7X4BG26-F1
#
_entry.id   AF-A0A7X4BG26-F1
#
_cell.length_a   1.000
_cell.length_b   1.000
_cell.length_c   1.000
_cell.angle_alpha   90.00
_cell.angle_beta   90.00
_cell.angle_gamma   90.00
#
_symmetry.space_group_name_H-M   'P 1'
#
loop_
_entity.id
_entity.type
_entity.pdbx_description
1 polymer ?
#
loop_
_entity_poly.entity_id
_entity_poly.type
_entity_poly.pdbx_seq_one_letter_code
_entity_poly.pdbx_strand_id
1 'polypeptide(L)'
;MPAGDHSVSGPTQTLPVGTYRRPARGMKRRRKRTRPHPNAVVTEVHTMEEKGSDVNLAVHLLNDAWKQLFAAAVVISNDTDLVTPIRMVSVEQGRPVFVVCPGGKRMAAPLAAVATHKRHVRTAMLRAAQFPTNIPGTAVSKPVSW
;
A
#
# COMPACT_ATOMS: atom_id res chain seq x y z
N MET A 1 -13.70 23.80 -3.85
CA MET A 1 -14.93 24.23 -3.16
C MET A 1 -14.54 24.72 -1.78
N PRO A 2 -14.95 25.92 -1.35
CA PRO A 2 -14.62 26.39 -0.01
C PRO A 2 -15.40 25.57 1.03
N ALA A 3 -14.77 25.27 2.16
CA ALA A 3 -15.44 24.65 3.30
C ALA A 3 -16.50 25.61 3.82
N GLY A 4 -17.78 25.23 3.72
CA GLY A 4 -18.87 26.01 4.28
C GLY A 4 -18.86 25.91 5.80
N ASP A 5 -19.18 27.02 6.48
CA ASP A 5 -19.47 27.03 7.91
C ASP A 5 -20.78 26.26 8.16
N HIS A 6 -20.67 24.96 8.40
CA HIS A 6 -21.80 24.10 8.74
C HIS A 6 -21.89 24.00 10.27
N SER A 7 -22.82 24.75 10.87
CA SER A 7 -23.17 24.55 12.28
C SER A 7 -24.20 23.44 12.39
N VAL A 8 -23.93 22.46 13.26
CA VAL A 8 -24.87 21.37 13.56
C VAL A 8 -25.57 21.72 14.88
N SER A 9 -26.84 22.11 14.80
CA SER A 9 -27.70 22.33 15.96
C SER A 9 -28.44 21.03 16.29
N GLY A 10 -28.07 20.38 17.39
CA GLY A 10 -28.76 19.20 17.92
C GLY A 10 -28.08 18.63 19.17
N PRO A 11 -28.78 17.80 19.96
CA PRO A 11 -28.16 17.13 21.10
C PRO A 11 -27.05 16.20 20.62
N THR A 12 -25.94 16.14 21.36
CA THR A 12 -24.86 15.18 21.12
C THR A 12 -25.42 13.76 21.16
N GLN A 13 -25.44 13.08 20.01
CA GLN A 13 -25.82 11.67 19.94
C GLN A 13 -24.57 10.79 19.85
N THR A 14 -24.40 9.90 20.81
CA THR A 14 -23.40 8.83 20.75
C THR A 14 -24.06 7.62 20.09
N LEU A 15 -23.74 7.39 18.82
CA LEU A 15 -24.19 6.18 18.12
C LEU A 15 -23.15 5.08 18.36
N PRO A 16 -23.57 3.86 18.79
CA PRO A 16 -22.66 2.74 18.84
C PRO A 16 -22.17 2.44 17.42
N VAL A 17 -20.86 2.58 17.19
CA VAL A 17 -20.23 2.15 15.94
C VAL A 17 -20.38 0.64 15.88
N GLY A 18 -21.34 0.16 15.11
CA GLY A 18 -21.54 -1.27 14.90
C GLY A 18 -20.24 -1.91 14.44
N THR A 19 -19.88 -3.06 15.01
CA THR A 19 -18.71 -3.81 14.57
C THR A 19 -18.88 -4.20 13.12
N TYR A 20 -18.13 -3.55 12.22
CA TYR A 20 -18.08 -3.97 10.82
C TYR A 20 -17.31 -5.29 10.79
N ARG A 21 -18.03 -6.43 10.80
CA ARG A 21 -17.42 -7.75 10.68
C ARG A 21 -16.58 -7.76 9.41
N ARG A 22 -15.25 -7.86 9.56
CA ARG A 22 -14.36 -8.23 8.46
C ARG A 22 -14.88 -9.57 7.93
N PRO A 23 -15.26 -9.68 6.64
CA PRO A 23 -15.69 -10.95 6.10
C PRO A 23 -14.56 -11.96 6.23
N ALA A 24 -14.91 -13.21 6.52
CA ALA A 24 -13.96 -14.31 6.59
C ALA A 24 -13.12 -14.39 5.30
N ARG A 25 -11.84 -14.79 5.45
CA ARG A 25 -10.91 -14.95 4.32
C ARG A 25 -11.55 -15.84 3.24
N GLY A 26 -11.64 -15.33 2.01
CA GLY A 26 -12.09 -16.09 0.84
C GLY A 26 -13.39 -15.60 0.19
N MET A 27 -14.15 -14.70 0.82
CA MET A 27 -15.37 -14.19 0.18
C MET A 27 -15.02 -13.16 -0.91
N LYS A 28 -15.28 -13.50 -2.18
CA LYS A 28 -15.06 -12.60 -3.32
C LYS A 28 -15.87 -11.32 -3.10
N ARG A 29 -15.18 -10.18 -2.97
CA ARG A 29 -15.78 -8.84 -3.00
C ARG A 29 -16.42 -8.59 -4.37
N ARG A 30 -17.66 -9.04 -4.55
CA ARG A 30 -18.54 -8.28 -5.44
C ARG A 30 -18.88 -7.03 -4.65
N ARG A 31 -18.25 -5.90 -4.96
CA ARG A 31 -18.71 -4.58 -4.49
C ARG A 31 -20.10 -4.36 -5.10
N LYS A 32 -21.13 -5.04 -4.59
CA LYS A 32 -22.48 -4.51 -4.65
C LYS A 32 -22.36 -3.22 -3.84
N ARG A 33 -22.51 -2.07 -4.50
CA ARG A 33 -22.80 -0.81 -3.81
C ARG A 33 -23.95 -1.14 -2.87
N THR A 34 -23.67 -1.30 -1.58
CA THR A 34 -24.70 -1.48 -0.57
C THR A 34 -25.52 -0.22 -0.64
N ARG A 35 -26.73 -0.31 -1.19
CA ARG A 35 -27.67 0.81 -1.12
C ARG A 35 -27.91 1.02 0.37
N PRO A 36 -27.74 2.24 0.90
CA PRO A 36 -28.16 2.53 2.26
C PRO A 36 -29.62 2.09 2.42
N HIS A 37 -29.98 1.60 3.61
CA HIS A 37 -31.38 1.33 3.92
C HIS A 37 -32.20 2.61 3.68
N PRO A 38 -33.48 2.53 3.26
CA PRO A 38 -34.30 3.73 2.99
C PRO A 38 -34.30 4.76 4.13
N ASN A 39 -34.10 4.31 5.37
CA ASN A 39 -34.08 5.14 6.57
C ASN A 39 -32.67 5.27 7.19
N ALA A 40 -31.61 5.02 6.43
CA ALA A 40 -30.26 5.13 6.94
C ALA A 40 -29.86 6.60 7.10
N VAL A 41 -29.37 6.95 8.29
CA VAL A 41 -28.66 8.21 8.52
C VAL A 41 -27.34 8.14 7.75
N VAL A 42 -27.16 9.03 6.78
CA VAL A 42 -25.92 9.16 6.02
C VAL A 42 -25.12 10.31 6.61
N THR A 43 -23.85 10.08 6.91
CA THR A 43 -22.91 11.13 7.32
C THR A 43 -21.75 11.15 6.33
N GLU A 44 -21.24 12.34 6.04
CA GLU A 44 -19.99 12.50 5.30
C GLU A 44 -18.82 12.20 6.23
N VAL A 45 -17.86 11.39 5.76
CA VAL A 45 -16.67 11.02 6.52
C VAL A 45 -15.45 11.42 5.70
N HIS A 46 -14.69 12.37 6.21
CA HIS A 46 -13.37 12.70 5.68
C HIS A 46 -12.33 11.90 6.48
N THR A 47 -11.55 11.07 5.78
CA THR A 47 -10.40 10.38 6.36
C THR A 47 -9.15 11.01 5.78
N MET A 48 -8.33 11.61 6.64
CA MET A 48 -6.99 12.07 6.28
C MET A 48 -6.01 10.97 6.67
N GLU A 49 -5.22 10.50 5.71
CA GLU A 49 -4.10 9.58 5.97
C GLU A 49 -2.79 10.36 5.91
N GLU A 50 -1.88 10.09 6.83
CA GLU A 50 -0.54 10.64 6.82
C GLU A 50 0.30 10.03 5.70
N LYS A 51 0.90 10.86 4.85
CA LYS A 51 1.86 10.43 3.83
C LYS A 51 3.29 10.67 4.30
N GLY A 52 3.81 9.74 5.10
CA GLY A 52 5.22 9.77 5.55
C GLY A 52 6.12 8.84 4.74
N SER A 53 5.75 7.56 4.65
CA SER A 53 6.61 6.52 4.09
C SER A 53 6.91 6.71 2.60
N ASP A 54 5.90 7.03 1.80
CA ASP A 54 6.03 7.07 0.35
C ASP A 54 6.82 8.28 -0.10
N VAL A 55 6.68 9.40 0.63
CA VAL A 55 7.45 10.63 0.43
C VAL A 55 8.92 10.37 0.73
N ASN A 56 9.22 9.78 1.89
CA ASN A 56 10.61 9.50 2.27
C ASN A 56 11.29 8.55 1.27
N LEU A 57 10.60 7.49 0.84
CA LEU A 57 11.12 6.56 -0.16
C LEU A 57 11.42 7.27 -1.50
N ALA A 58 10.50 8.11 -1.97
CA ALA A 58 10.67 8.88 -3.20
C ALA A 58 11.88 9.83 -3.14
N VAL A 59 12.00 10.57 -2.02
CA VAL A 59 13.07 11.55 -1.82
C VAL A 59 14.44 10.87 -1.76
N HIS A 60 14.58 9.78 -1.01
CA HIS A 60 15.84 9.04 -0.94
C HIS A 60 16.23 8.41 -2.27
N LEU A 61 15.28 7.78 -2.97
CA LEU A 61 15.53 7.20 -4.30
C LEU A 61 16.09 8.26 -5.26
N LEU A 62 15.48 9.45 -5.29
CA LEU A 62 15.90 10.52 -6.18
C LEU A 62 17.25 11.12 -5.76
N ASN A 63 17.44 11.41 -4.47
CA ASN A 63 18.69 11.95 -3.94
C ASN A 63 19.88 11.02 -4.23
N ASP A 64 19.72 9.72 -4.01
CA ASP A 64 20.78 8.74 -4.20
C ASP A 64 21.07 8.53 -5.69
N ALA A 65 20.06 8.67 -6.55
CA ALA A 65 20.23 8.67 -8.00
C ALA A 65 21.10 9.85 -8.45
N TRP A 66 20.76 11.08 -8.02
CA TRP A 66 21.53 12.29 -8.34
C TRP A 66 22.97 12.24 -7.83
N LYS A 67 23.18 11.72 -6.61
CA LYS A 67 24.53 11.53 -6.04
C LYS A 67 25.28 10.33 -6.61
N GLN A 68 24.67 9.62 -7.53
CA GLN A 68 25.24 8.44 -8.18
C GLN A 68 25.59 7.29 -7.22
N LEU A 69 24.86 7.12 -6.13
CA LEU A 69 25.18 6.18 -5.04
C LEU A 69 24.75 4.73 -5.30
N PHE A 70 24.04 4.45 -6.39
CA PHE A 70 23.67 3.09 -6.80
C PHE A 70 23.83 2.87 -8.31
N ALA A 71 23.96 1.62 -8.77
CA ALA A 71 23.94 1.32 -10.21
C ALA A 71 22.52 1.00 -10.72
N ALA A 72 21.71 0.38 -9.88
CA ALA A 72 20.30 0.10 -10.11
C ALA A 72 19.53 0.11 -8.78
N ALA A 73 18.24 0.42 -8.82
CA ALA A 73 17.37 0.39 -7.65
C ALA A 73 16.29 -0.69 -7.78
N VAL A 74 15.91 -1.29 -6.65
CA VAL A 74 14.75 -2.20 -6.56
C VAL A 74 13.72 -1.56 -5.63
N VAL A 75 12.56 -1.19 -6.19
CA VAL A 75 11.46 -0.58 -5.44
C VAL A 75 10.37 -1.63 -5.22
N ILE A 76 10.15 -2.01 -3.97
CA ILE A 76 9.12 -2.98 -3.61
C ILE A 76 7.83 -2.25 -3.23
N SER A 77 6.98 -1.97 -4.22
CA SER A 77 5.71 -1.29 -4.01
C SER A 77 4.73 -1.55 -5.16
N ASN A 78 3.45 -1.28 -4.92
CA ASN A 78 2.43 -1.15 -5.96
C ASN A 78 1.66 0.17 -5.82
N ASP A 79 2.29 1.17 -5.20
CA ASP A 79 1.74 2.51 -5.04
C ASP A 79 1.98 3.35 -6.30
N THR A 80 0.93 4.01 -6.78
CA THR A 80 0.99 4.89 -7.95
C THR A 80 1.63 6.24 -7.66
N ASP A 81 1.74 6.64 -6.39
CA ASP A 81 2.39 7.91 -6.03
C ASP A 81 3.89 7.89 -6.33
N LEU A 82 4.48 6.70 -6.42
CA LEU A 82 5.90 6.51 -6.79
C LEU A 82 6.17 6.59 -8.29
N VAL A 83 5.15 6.79 -9.14
CA VAL A 83 5.33 6.86 -10.61
C VAL A 83 6.27 8.00 -11.00
N THR A 84 6.07 9.19 -10.44
CA THR A 84 6.88 10.37 -10.73
C THR A 84 8.35 10.19 -10.34
N PRO A 85 8.71 9.84 -9.08
CA PRO A 85 10.11 9.66 -8.72
C PRO A 85 10.78 8.51 -9.48
N ILE A 86 10.06 7.41 -9.76
CA ILE A 86 10.61 6.31 -10.56
C ILE A 86 10.88 6.78 -11.99
N ARG A 87 9.97 7.53 -12.62
CA ARG A 87 10.17 8.08 -13.97
C ARG A 87 11.39 8.99 -14.03
N MET A 88 11.58 9.88 -13.04
CA MET A 88 12.74 10.77 -12.98
C MET A 88 14.05 9.96 -12.93
N VAL A 89 14.09 8.90 -12.13
CA VAL A 89 15.30 8.08 -11.99
C VAL A 89 15.53 7.21 -13.24
N SER A 90 14.49 6.54 -13.73
CA SER A 90 14.61 5.55 -14.81
C SER A 90 14.71 6.16 -16.21
N VAL A 91 13.95 7.22 -16.48
CA VAL A 91 13.88 7.85 -17.79
C VAL A 91 14.82 9.05 -17.86
N GLU A 92 14.76 9.96 -16.88
CA GLU A 92 15.50 11.23 -16.97
C GLU A 92 16.97 11.09 -16.57
N GLN A 93 17.28 10.27 -15.56
CA GLN A 93 18.68 9.93 -15.21
C GLN A 93 19.21 8.66 -15.87
N GLY A 94 18.37 7.89 -16.56
CA GLY A 94 18.78 6.65 -17.22
C GLY A 94 19.24 5.53 -16.26
N ARG A 95 18.87 5.59 -14.98
CA ARG A 95 19.26 4.59 -13.97
C ARG A 95 18.22 3.47 -13.88
N PRO A 96 18.59 2.19 -14.05
CA PRO A 96 17.63 1.09 -14.00
C PRO A 96 16.85 1.04 -12.68
N VAL A 97 15.51 1.01 -12.76
CA VAL A 97 14.63 0.81 -11.61
C VAL A 97 13.76 -0.42 -11.83
N PHE A 98 13.91 -1.40 -10.94
CA PHE A 98 13.15 -2.64 -10.91
C PHE A 98 11.99 -2.46 -9.94
N VAL A 99 10.76 -2.53 -10.43
CA VAL A 99 9.57 -2.47 -9.57
C VAL A 99 9.09 -3.87 -9.26
N VAL A 100 9.01 -4.16 -7.96
CA VAL A 100 8.55 -5.44 -7.43
C VAL A 100 7.24 -5.23 -6.71
N CYS A 101 6.15 -5.75 -7.25
CA CYS A 101 4.85 -5.66 -6.58
C CYS A 101 4.71 -6.77 -5.53
N PRO A 102 4.46 -6.42 -4.25
CA PRO A 102 4.14 -7.40 -3.24
C PRO A 102 2.71 -7.93 -3.39
N GLY A 103 2.54 -9.22 -3.14
CA GLY A 103 1.24 -9.90 -3.12
C GLY A 103 0.67 -10.25 -4.50
N GLY A 104 -0.59 -10.69 -4.51
CA GLY A 104 -1.27 -11.21 -5.72
C GLY A 104 -2.00 -10.16 -6.55
N LYS A 105 -1.86 -8.86 -6.26
CA LYS A 105 -2.50 -7.80 -7.04
C LYS A 105 -1.74 -7.56 -8.34
N ARG A 106 -2.46 -7.21 -9.41
CA ARG A 106 -1.84 -6.74 -10.65
C ARG A 106 -1.05 -5.46 -10.36
N MET A 107 0.12 -5.35 -10.99
CA MET A 107 0.91 -4.12 -10.96
C MET A 107 0.09 -2.98 -11.59
N ALA A 108 0.12 -1.81 -10.97
CA ALA A 108 -0.53 -0.62 -11.49
C ALA A 108 0.07 -0.27 -12.87
N ALA A 109 -0.79 -0.04 -13.87
CA ALA A 109 -0.35 0.22 -15.24
C ALA A 109 0.59 1.44 -15.38
N PRO A 110 0.36 2.57 -14.67
CA PRO A 110 1.29 3.70 -14.71
C PRO A 110 2.67 3.35 -14.14
N LEU A 111 2.72 2.59 -13.05
CA LEU A 111 3.96 2.15 -12.42
C LEU A 111 4.73 1.19 -13.35
N ALA A 112 3.99 0.30 -14.02
CA ALA A 112 4.53 -0.60 -15.01
C ALA A 112 5.11 0.13 -16.24
N ALA A 113 4.63 1.33 -16.57
CA ALA A 113 5.11 2.09 -17.73
C ALA A 113 6.46 2.75 -17.47
N VAL A 114 6.76 3.10 -16.21
CA VAL A 114 7.99 3.82 -15.83
C VAL A 114 9.08 2.91 -15.28
N ALA A 115 8.74 1.67 -14.91
CA ALA A 115 9.69 0.68 -14.44
C ALA A 115 10.55 0.12 -15.59
N THR A 116 11.87 0.02 -15.38
CA THR A 116 12.77 -0.68 -16.32
C THR A 116 12.44 -2.16 -16.37
N HIS A 117 12.19 -2.77 -15.21
CA HIS A 117 11.78 -4.16 -15.08
C HIS A 117 10.68 -4.32 -14.06
N LYS A 118 9.84 -5.35 -14.25
CA LYS A 118 8.63 -5.59 -13.48
C LYS A 118 8.64 -7.01 -12.93
N ARG A 119 8.41 -7.16 -11.63
CA ARG A 119 8.34 -8.48 -10.99
C ARG A 119 7.23 -8.52 -9.94
N HIS A 120 6.75 -9.72 -9.67
CA HIS A 120 5.83 -9.99 -8.55
C HIS A 120 6.50 -10.88 -7.52
N VAL A 121 6.25 -10.60 -6.24
CA VAL A 121 6.61 -11.51 -5.15
C VAL A 121 5.64 -12.68 -5.17
N ARG A 122 6.12 -13.87 -5.55
CA ARG A 122 5.32 -15.10 -5.62
C ARG A 122 5.30 -15.82 -4.26
N THR A 123 4.23 -16.54 -3.97
CA THR A 123 4.12 -17.35 -2.74
C THR A 123 5.27 -18.36 -2.59
N ALA A 124 5.76 -18.93 -3.69
CA ALA A 124 6.92 -19.82 -3.66
C ALA A 124 8.20 -19.12 -3.16
N MET A 125 8.41 -17.86 -3.56
CA MET A 125 9.56 -17.06 -3.09
C MET A 125 9.47 -16.80 -1.59
N LEU A 126 8.27 -16.46 -1.10
CA LEU A 126 8.03 -16.24 0.33
C LEU A 126 8.24 -17.52 1.15
N ARG A 127 7.82 -18.68 0.63
CA ARG A 127 8.05 -19.98 1.28
C ARG A 127 9.53 -20.33 1.37
N ALA A 128 10.29 -20.07 0.30
CA ALA A 128 11.74 -20.31 0.28
C ALA A 128 12.52 -19.33 1.17
N ALA A 129 11.99 -18.12 1.40
CA ALA A 129 12.61 -17.08 2.22
C ALA A 129 12.16 -17.09 3.69
N GLN A 130 11.54 -18.18 4.18
CA GLN A 130 11.23 -18.31 5.60
C GLN A 130 12.49 -18.68 6.39
N PHE A 131 12.56 -18.22 7.63
CA PHE A 131 13.54 -18.75 8.58
C PHE A 131 13.32 -20.25 8.81
N PRO A 132 14.37 -21.00 9.20
CA PRO A 132 14.23 -22.38 9.62
C PRO A 132 13.30 -22.51 10.83
N THR A 133 12.77 -23.72 11.06
CA THR A 133 11.86 -24.00 12.19
C THR A 133 12.47 -23.65 13.54
N ASN A 134 13.78 -23.78 13.69
CA ASN A 134 14.54 -23.28 14.83
C ASN A 134 15.63 -22.33 14.32
N ILE A 135 15.68 -21.11 14.87
CA ILE A 135 16.68 -20.10 14.47
C ILE A 135 18.02 -20.45 15.15
N PRO A 136 19.09 -20.73 14.38
CA PRO A 136 20.39 -21.11 14.92
C PRO A 136 20.92 -20.08 15.94
N GLY A 137 21.43 -20.57 17.07
CA GLY A 137 21.98 -19.73 18.13
C GLY A 137 20.93 -19.05 19.03
N THR A 138 19.65 -19.43 18.91
CA THR A 138 18.58 -18.89 19.77
C THR A 138 17.67 -20.01 20.27
N ALA A 139 16.84 -19.70 21.27
CA ALA A 139 15.73 -20.57 21.69
C ALA A 139 14.43 -20.31 20.89
N VAL A 140 14.47 -19.47 19.85
CA VAL A 140 13.29 -19.06 19.10
C VAL A 140 12.95 -20.11 18.04
N SER A 141 11.78 -20.74 18.21
CA SER A 141 11.23 -21.68 17.25
C SER A 141 9.96 -21.13 16.57
N LYS A 142 9.70 -21.56 15.34
CA LYS A 142 8.47 -21.26 14.63
C LYS A 142 7.26 -21.79 15.42
N PRO A 143 6.19 -20.98 15.62
CA PRO A 143 4.97 -21.44 16.26
C PRO A 143 4.34 -22.62 15.51
N VAL A 144 3.83 -23.61 16.26
CA VAL A 144 3.24 -24.84 15.70
C VAL A 144 2.00 -24.57 14.83
N SER A 145 1.29 -23.47 15.10
CA SER A 145 0.05 -23.09 14.43
C SER A 145 0.22 -22.26 13.14
N TRP A 146 1.46 -21.97 12.72
CA TRP A 146 1.80 -21.20 11.50
C TRP A 146 2.15 -22.08 10.30
#